data_AF-A0A0K2UT75-F1
#
_entry.id   AF-A0A0K2UT75-F1
#
_cell.length_a   1.000
_cell.length_b   1.000
_cell.length_c   1.000
_cell.angle_alpha   90.00
_cell.angle_beta   90.00
_cell.angle_gamma   90.00
#
_symmetry.space_group_name_H-M   'P 1'
#
loop_
_entity.id
_entity.type
_entity.pdbx_description
1 polymer ?
#
loop_
_entity_poly.entity_id
_entity_poly.type
_entity_poly.pdbx_seq_one_letter_code
_entity_poly.pdbx_strand_id
1 'polypeptide(L)' 'MSIGNLFNIIKEITKRGISVVTMVSDMVPLNVGLRKKLLITEGSPYFSNPSDTSKKIYVFHDVPYLIKLLRNFF' A
#
# COMPACT_ATOMS: atom_id res chain seq x y z
N MET A 1 -2.23 -3.81 -10.93
CA MET A 1 -0.95 -4.30 -10.39
C MET A 1 -1.20 -5.58 -9.57
N SER A 2 -0.39 -6.62 -9.74
CA SER A 2 -0.49 -7.86 -8.96
C SER A 2 0.35 -7.79 -7.68
N ILE A 3 0.05 -8.63 -6.67
CA ILE A 3 0.85 -8.74 -5.44
C ILE A 3 2.28 -9.18 -5.76
N GLY A 4 2.45 -10.17 -6.64
CA GLY A 4 3.77 -10.66 -7.03
C GLY A 4 4.65 -9.55 -7.60
N ASN A 5 4.10 -8.70 -8.47
CA ASN A 5 4.85 -7.58 -9.04
C ASN A 5 5.19 -6.53 -7.98
N LEU A 6 4.24 -6.20 -7.10
CA LEU A 6 4.49 -5.26 -5.98
C LEU A 6 5.63 -5.76 -5.09
N PHE A 7 5.61 -7.03 -4.70
CA PHE A 7 6.62 -7.60 -3.82
C PHE A 7 7.99 -7.67 -4.50
N ASN A 8 8.04 -7.98 -5.80
CA ASN A 8 9.29 -7.95 -6.55
C ASN A 8 9.89 -6.54 -6.59
N ILE A 9 9.08 -5.51 -6.83
CA ILE A 9 9.54 -4.11 -6.80
C ILE A 9 10.11 -3.75 -5.42
N ILE A 10 9.39 -4.07 -4.34
CA ILE A 10 9.85 -3.79 -2.98
C ILE A 10 11.17 -4.53 -2.69
N LYS A 11 11.29 -5.79 -3.13
CA LYS A 11 12.52 -6.58 -2.98
C LYS A 11 13.70 -5.93 -3.70
N GLU A 12 13.52 -5.50 -4.95
CA GLU A 12 14.58 -4.85 -5.74
C GLU A 12 15.01 -3.51 -5.16
N ILE A 13 14.08 -2.71 -4.63
CA ILE A 13 14.41 -1.46 -3.94
C ILE A 13 15.18 -1.75 -2.64
N THR A 14 14.72 -2.73 -1.86
CA THR A 14 15.35 -3.11 -0.59
C THR A 14 16.77 -3.68 -0.80
N LYS A 15 16.99 -4.44 -1.88
CA LYS A 15 18.33 -4.95 -2.26
C LYS A 15 19.35 -3.83 -2.48
N ARG A 16 18.91 -2.63 -2.86
CA ARG A 16 19.76 -1.44 -3.04
C ARG A 16 20.01 -0.68 -1.74
N GLY A 17 19.61 -1.24 -0.59
CA GLY A 17 19.75 -0.60 0.73
C GLY A 17 18.69 0.46 1.04
N ILE A 18 17.68 0.62 0.19
CA ILE A 18 16.61 1.61 0.39
C ILE A 18 15.45 0.95 1.14
N SER A 19 15.10 1.50 2.29
CA SER A 19 13.99 0.99 3.10
C SER A 19 12.64 1.52 2.57
N VAL A 20 11.80 0.63 2.06
CA VAL A 20 10.39 0.92 1.78
C VAL A 20 9.60 0.79 3.07
N VAL A 21 9.10 1.91 3.59
CA VAL A 21 8.35 1.98 4.87
C VAL A 21 6.87 2.27 4.68
N THR A 22 6.49 2.78 3.52
CA THR A 22 5.12 3.20 3.21
C THR A 22 4.80 2.96 1.74
N MET A 23 3.52 2.74 1.46
CA MET A 23 2.96 2.80 0.11
C MET A 23 1.72 3.71 0.11
N VAL A 24 1.58 4.51 -0.93
CA VAL A 24 0.38 5.34 -1.16
C VAL A 24 -0.33 4.80 -2.40
N SER A 25 -1.65 4.67 -2.32
CA SER A 25 -2.47 4.23 -3.46
C SER A 25 -3.79 4.98 -3.51
N ASP A 26 -4.29 5.20 -4.72
CA ASP A 26 -5.62 5.77 -4.93
C ASP A 26 -6.75 4.83 -4.41
N MET A 27 -7.99 5.30 -4.49
CA MET A 27 -9.17 4.54 -4.04
C MET A 27 -9.94 3.88 -5.18
N VAL A 28 -9.32 3.60 -6.33
CA VAL A 28 -10.00 2.89 -7.41
C VAL A 28 -10.26 1.41 -7.02
N PRO A 29 -11.30 0.76 -7.57
CA PRO A 29 -11.70 -0.60 -7.17
C PRO A 29 -10.57 -1.64 -7.23
N LEU A 30 -9.66 -1.50 -8.20
CA LEU A 30 -8.50 -2.39 -8.34
C LEU A 30 -7.56 -2.32 -7.13
N ASN A 31 -7.28 -1.12 -6.63
CA ASN A 31 -6.40 -0.91 -5.47
C ASN A 31 -7.10 -1.28 -4.15
N VAL A 32 -8.43 -1.13 -4.08
CA VAL A 32 -9.23 -1.68 -2.98
C VAL A 32 -9.09 -3.21 -2.93
N GLY A 33 -9.19 -3.89 -4.08
CA GLY A 33 -8.99 -5.33 -4.17
C GLY A 33 -7.59 -5.78 -3.73
N LEU A 34 -6.55 -5.01 -4.11
CA LEU A 34 -5.17 -5.26 -3.67
C LEU A 34 -5.02 -5.14 -2.15
N ARG A 35 -5.58 -4.07 -1.55
CA ARG A 35 -5.56 -3.85 -0.09
C ARG A 35 -6.23 -4.98 0.67
N LYS A 36 -7.37 -5.48 0.17
CA LYS A 36 -8.06 -6.66 0.75
C LYS A 36 -7.17 -7.90 0.73
N LYS A 37 -6.48 -8.16 -0.38
CA LYS A 37 -5.56 -9.30 -0.49
C LYS A 37 -4.32 -9.17 0.41
N LEU A 38 -3.92 -7.93 0.74
CA LEU A 38 -2.86 -7.63 1.72
C LEU A 38 -3.37 -7.61 3.16
N LEU A 39 -4.66 -7.92 3.40
CA LEU A 39 -5.29 -7.94 4.72
C LEU A 39 -5.22 -6.59 5.46
N ILE A 40 -5.22 -5.49 4.71
CA ILE A 40 -5.19 -4.13 5.28
C ILE A 40 -6.55 -3.80 5.86
N THR A 41 -6.56 -3.44 7.14
CA THR A 41 -7.74 -3.04 7.91
C THR A 41 -7.39 -1.83 8.79
N GLU A 42 -8.39 -1.21 9.41
CA GLU A 42 -8.15 -0.08 10.34
C GLU A 42 -7.28 -0.50 11.54
N GLY A 43 -7.46 -1.71 12.06
CA GLY A 43 -6.65 -2.27 13.15
C GLY A 43 -5.28 -2.82 12.70
N SER A 44 -5.10 -3.06 11.40
CA SER A 44 -3.83 -3.53 10.81
C SER A 44 -3.53 -2.79 9.52
N PRO A 45 -3.07 -1.53 9.60
CA PRO A 45 -2.87 -0.65 8.44
C PRO A 45 -1.53 -0.88 7.71
N TYR A 46 -0.95 -2.07 7.86
CA TYR A 46 0.35 -2.42 7.31
C TYR A 46 0.41 -3.89 6.90
N PHE A 47 1.41 -4.22 6.09
CA PHE A 47 1.85 -5.59 5.83
C PHE A 47 3.35 -5.72 6.07
N SER A 48 3.84 -6.94 6.28
CA SER A 48 5.28 -7.19 6.47
C SER A 48 6.07 -6.95 5.18
N ASN A 49 7.26 -6.37 5.30
CA ASN A 49 8.13 -6.18 4.14
C ASN A 49 8.53 -7.57 3.57
N PRO A 50 8.40 -7.79 2.25
CA PRO A 50 8.67 -9.07 1.61
C PRO A 50 10.15 -9.49 1.60
N SER A 51 11.07 -8.60 1.97
CA SER A 51 12.49 -8.88 2.16
C SER A 51 12.91 -9.01 3.63
N ASP A 52 12.10 -8.50 4.57
CA ASP A 52 12.43 -8.44 5.99
C ASP A 52 11.14 -8.39 6.83
N THR A 53 10.76 -9.52 7.42
CA THR A 53 9.49 -9.64 8.14
C THR A 53 9.42 -8.83 9.42
N SER A 54 10.55 -8.37 9.96
CA SER A 54 10.60 -7.48 11.13
C SER A 54 10.17 -6.05 10.78
N LYS A 55 10.21 -5.68 9.49
CA LYS A 55 9.83 -4.37 8.99
C LYS A 55 8.39 -4.36 8.49
N LYS A 56 7.72 -3.24 8.73
CA LYS A 56 6.33 -3.00 8.30
C LYS A 56 6.31 -1.99 7.16
N ILE A 57 5.39 -2.19 6.22
CA ILE A 57 5.07 -1.24 5.17
C ILE A 57 3.64 -0.76 5.40
N TYR A 58 3.50 0.50 5.78
CA TYR A 58 2.21 1.11 6.05
C TYR A 58 1.51 1.50 4.74
N VAL A 59 0.19 1.33 4.71
CA VAL A 59 -0.60 1.62 3.51
C VAL A 59 -1.44 2.87 3.75
N PHE A 60 -1.23 3.88 2.91
CA PHE A 60 -1.97 5.14 2.93
C PHE A 60 -2.84 5.29 1.69
N HIS A 61 -3.92 6.05 1.86
CA HIS A 61 -4.78 6.48 0.78
C HIS A 61 -4.29 7.82 0.21
N ASP A 62 -4.55 8.04 -1.08
CA ASP A 62 -4.35 9.34 -1.71
C ASP A 62 -5.32 10.38 -1.11
N VAL A 63 -4.80 11.26 -0.25
CA VAL A 63 -5.58 12.28 0.47
C VAL A 63 -6.29 13.26 -0.48
N PRO A 64 -5.62 13.84 -1.50
CA PRO A 64 -6.30 14.61 -2.54
C PRO A 64 -7.50 13.89 -3.19
N TYR A 65 -7.41 12.57 -3.41
CA TYR A 65 -8.53 11.80 -3.94
C TYR A 65 -9.71 11.76 -2.97
N LEU A 66 -9.45 11.57 -1.67
CA LEU A 66 -10.48 11.60 -0.64
C LEU A 66 -11.18 12.97 -0.56
N ILE A 67 -10.43 14.07 -0.67
CA ILE A 67 -11.02 15.43 -0.68
C ILE A 67 -11.92 15.62 -1.90
N LYS A 68 -11.50 15.15 -3.08
CA LYS A 68 -12.35 15.19 -4.29
C LYS A 68 -13.63 14.37 -4.13
N LEU A 69 -13.54 13.18 -3.53
CA LEU A 69 -14.72 12.36 -3.24
C LEU A 69 -15.67 13.08 -2.28
N LEU A 70 -15.13 13.66 -1.20
CA LEU A 70 -15.91 14.42 -0.23
C LEU A 70 -16.64 15.58 -0.89
N ARG A 71 -15.95 16.36 -1.73
CA ARG A 71 -16.54 17.46 -2.50
C ARG A 71 -17.63 17.00 -3.47
N ASN A 72 -17.53 15.80 -4.05
CA ASN A 72 -18.57 15.31 -4.96
C ASN A 72 -19.78 14.74 -4.21
N PHE A 73 -19.62 14.45 -2.91
CA PHE A 73 -20.67 13.88 -2.07
C PHE A 73 -21.54 14.94 -1.38
N PHE A 74 -20.98 16.14 -1.15
CA PHE A 74 -21.65 17.31 -0.60
C PHE A 74 -21.90 18.36 -1.69
#